data_AF-A0A0A0YXA0-F1
#
_entry.id   AF-A0A0A0YXA0-F1
#
_cell.length_a   1.000
_cell.length_b   1.000
_cell.length_c   1.000
_cell.angle_alpha   90.00
_cell.angle_beta   90.00
_cell.angle_gamma   90.00
#
_symmetry.space_group_name_H-M   'P 1'
#
loop_
_entity.id
_entity.type
_entity.pdbx_description
1 polymer ?
#
loop_
_entity_poly.entity_id
_entity_poly.type
_entity_poly.pdbx_seq_one_letter_code
_entity_poly.pdbx_strand_id
1 'polypeptide(L)'
;WPGSGEIDIVESRGNDNYGDIGNQAGGSTLHWGPHWPLNFYGMTTSQYTANDGSFANSFHTWRIDWTSTSMLFYVDDALVMTVDPGSSFWDYSGLGDQYDNPWVAGDKMAPFDQKFYFILNLAVGGTNGFFPDEVTADPPKPWANTSPQAFLDFWNGRGDWLPSWEQGEGRISENAALQVDYVKVWKMESIEQ
;
A
#
# COMPACT_ATOMS: atom_id res chain seq x y z
N TRP A 1 -13.34 -9.40 -3.64
CA TRP A 1 -11.92 -8.98 -3.65
C TRP A 1 -11.03 -10.21 -3.68
N PRO A 2 -9.94 -10.23 -4.47
CA PRO A 2 -9.40 -9.13 -5.28
C PRO A 2 -9.78 -9.19 -6.78
N GLY A 3 -10.83 -9.92 -7.18
CA GLY A 3 -11.20 -10.12 -8.61
C GLY A 3 -11.43 -8.87 -9.47
N SER A 4 -11.64 -7.70 -8.85
CA SER A 4 -11.78 -6.40 -9.53
C SER A 4 -10.51 -5.55 -9.51
N GLY A 5 -9.41 -6.06 -8.95
CA GLY A 5 -8.16 -5.35 -8.78
C GLY A 5 -8.18 -4.35 -7.61
N GLU A 6 -6.99 -4.06 -7.09
CA GLU A 6 -6.67 -2.92 -6.23
C GLU A 6 -5.21 -2.51 -6.52
N ILE A 7 -4.97 -1.20 -6.59
CA ILE A 7 -3.67 -0.60 -6.91
C ILE A 7 -3.25 0.26 -5.73
N ASP A 8 -2.33 -0.25 -4.93
CA ASP A 8 -1.65 0.51 -3.89
C ASP A 8 -0.46 1.21 -4.52
N ILE A 9 -0.66 2.49 -4.88
CA ILE A 9 0.45 3.34 -5.35
C ILE A 9 1.48 3.49 -4.23
N VAL A 10 1.01 3.68 -3.00
CA VAL A 10 1.83 3.68 -1.79
C VAL A 10 1.03 3.24 -0.58
N GLU A 11 1.61 2.31 0.18
CA GLU A 11 1.34 2.09 1.59
C GLU A 11 2.62 2.40 2.37
N SER A 12 2.54 3.27 3.38
CA SER A 12 3.66 3.60 4.27
C SER A 12 3.16 3.71 5.70
N ARG A 13 4.07 3.52 6.65
CA ARG A 13 3.79 3.66 8.09
C ARG A 13 4.19 5.07 8.53
N GLY A 14 3.57 5.58 9.58
CA GLY A 14 3.89 6.91 10.12
C GLY A 14 4.74 6.88 11.38
N ASN A 15 5.11 5.69 11.88
CA ASN A 15 5.73 5.55 13.20
C ASN A 15 7.26 5.57 13.12
N ASP A 16 7.90 6.48 13.85
CA ASP A 16 9.37 6.60 13.90
C ASP A 16 10.03 5.40 14.62
N ASN A 17 9.39 4.89 15.68
CA ASN A 17 9.98 3.91 16.60
C ASN A 17 9.60 2.46 16.28
N TYR A 18 9.59 2.08 14.99
CA TYR A 18 9.19 0.74 14.54
C TYR A 18 10.33 0.00 13.82
N GLY A 19 11.58 0.33 14.16
CA GLY A 19 12.77 -0.26 13.54
C GLY A 19 12.77 -0.05 12.02
N ASP A 20 13.14 -1.08 11.26
CA ASP A 20 13.25 -1.02 9.79
C ASP A 20 11.90 -0.93 9.05
N ILE A 21 10.78 -1.07 9.77
CA ILE A 21 9.43 -0.93 9.22
C ILE A 21 8.75 0.36 9.69
N GLY A 22 9.51 1.37 10.12
CA GLY A 22 8.97 2.65 10.52
C GLY A 22 8.56 3.55 9.35
N ASN A 23 8.58 4.86 9.59
CA ASN A 23 8.23 5.91 8.63
C ASN A 23 9.15 6.01 7.41
N GLN A 24 10.27 5.32 7.43
CA GLN A 24 11.19 5.21 6.30
C GLN A 24 10.76 4.14 5.29
N ALA A 25 9.88 3.22 5.68
CA ALA A 25 9.47 2.10 4.84
C ALA A 25 8.16 2.43 4.10
N GLY A 26 8.11 2.04 2.83
CA GLY A 26 6.93 2.11 2.01
C GLY A 26 6.90 0.97 1.00
N GLY A 27 5.74 0.75 0.40
CA GLY A 27 5.60 -0.22 -0.67
C GLY A 27 4.50 0.13 -1.64
N SER A 28 4.59 -0.46 -2.82
CA SER A 28 3.54 -0.45 -3.83
C SER A 28 3.11 -1.89 -4.08
N THR A 29 1.81 -2.10 -4.26
CA THR A 29 1.24 -3.44 -4.39
C THR A 29 0.08 -3.44 -5.39
N LEU A 30 -0.02 -4.50 -6.18
CA LEU A 30 -1.24 -4.82 -6.90
C LEU A 30 -1.90 -6.01 -6.24
N HIS A 31 -3.17 -5.89 -5.82
CA HIS A 31 -3.96 -7.05 -5.42
C HIS A 31 -4.84 -7.52 -6.58
N TRP A 32 -4.72 -8.81 -6.91
CA TRP A 32 -5.41 -9.43 -8.03
C TRP A 32 -5.53 -10.94 -7.81
N GLY A 33 -6.47 -11.56 -8.50
CA GLY A 33 -6.82 -12.98 -8.36
C GLY A 33 -8.34 -13.18 -8.33
N PRO A 34 -8.83 -14.40 -8.61
CA PRO A 34 -10.25 -14.60 -8.92
C PRO A 34 -11.19 -14.34 -7.73
N HIS A 35 -10.76 -14.65 -6.51
CA HIS A 35 -11.52 -14.48 -5.27
C HIS A 35 -10.62 -14.67 -4.05
N TRP A 36 -11.06 -14.27 -2.87
CA TRP A 36 -10.43 -14.67 -1.62
C TRP A 36 -10.55 -16.21 -1.43
N PRO A 37 -9.47 -16.94 -1.10
CA PRO A 37 -8.17 -16.47 -0.61
C PRO A 37 -7.07 -16.34 -1.68
N LEU A 38 -7.39 -16.54 -2.96
CA LEU A 38 -6.44 -16.44 -4.08
C LEU A 38 -6.14 -14.99 -4.42
N ASN A 39 -5.31 -14.35 -3.59
CA ASN A 39 -4.75 -13.04 -3.82
C ASN A 39 -3.25 -13.15 -4.14
N PHE A 40 -2.88 -12.83 -5.37
CA PHE A 40 -1.52 -12.99 -5.90
C PHE A 40 -0.63 -11.76 -5.70
N TYR A 41 -1.00 -10.87 -4.79
CA TYR A 41 -0.24 -9.64 -4.51
C TYR A 41 1.25 -9.85 -4.23
N GLY A 42 1.63 -10.99 -3.65
CA GLY A 42 3.04 -11.34 -3.41
C GLY A 42 3.88 -11.47 -4.70
N MET A 43 3.25 -11.59 -5.86
CA MET A 43 3.91 -11.58 -7.17
C MET A 43 4.11 -10.16 -7.71
N THR A 44 3.41 -9.18 -7.15
CA THR A 44 3.31 -7.81 -7.66
C THR A 44 3.36 -6.81 -6.50
N THR A 45 4.34 -6.99 -5.63
CA THR A 45 4.63 -6.09 -4.51
C THR A 45 6.11 -5.71 -4.52
N SER A 46 6.39 -4.46 -4.15
CA SER A 46 7.74 -3.96 -3.95
C SER A 46 7.77 -3.17 -2.65
N GLN A 47 8.86 -3.33 -1.90
CA GLN A 47 9.14 -2.57 -0.68
C GLN A 47 10.39 -1.72 -0.92
N TYR A 48 10.38 -0.50 -0.42
CA TYR A 48 11.46 0.46 -0.60
C TYR A 48 11.61 1.34 0.64
N THR A 49 12.73 2.05 0.72
CA THR A 49 13.08 2.93 1.83
C THR A 49 13.30 4.35 1.34
N ALA A 50 12.88 5.33 2.13
CA ALA A 50 13.12 6.74 1.86
C ALA A 50 14.62 7.05 1.74
N ASN A 51 14.99 7.79 0.69
CA ASN A 51 16.40 8.15 0.42
C ASN A 51 16.96 9.19 1.40
N ASP A 52 16.09 10.01 1.98
CA ASP A 52 16.40 11.03 3.00
C ASP A 52 16.08 10.56 4.43
N GLY A 53 15.83 9.27 4.59
CA GLY A 53 15.67 8.60 5.87
C GLY A 53 14.23 8.50 6.39
N SER A 54 13.26 9.27 5.88
CA SER A 54 11.84 9.12 6.25
C SER A 54 10.90 9.75 5.23
N PHE A 55 9.81 9.04 4.91
CA PHE A 55 8.73 9.58 4.08
C PHE A 55 7.88 10.65 4.77
N ALA A 56 8.13 10.94 6.06
CA ALA A 56 7.43 11.96 6.83
C ALA A 56 8.20 13.30 6.94
N ASN A 57 9.46 13.35 6.48
CA ASN A 57 10.31 14.55 6.62
C ASN A 57 10.01 15.62 5.56
N SER A 58 9.52 15.21 4.39
CA SER A 58 9.24 16.10 3.27
C SER A 58 8.13 15.53 2.37
N PHE A 59 7.65 16.33 1.42
CA PHE A 59 6.73 15.82 0.40
C PHE A 59 7.50 14.98 -0.61
N HIS A 60 7.02 13.77 -0.88
CA HIS A 60 7.52 12.91 -1.95
C HIS A 60 6.48 12.80 -3.08
N THR A 61 6.97 12.49 -4.28
CA THR A 61 6.11 12.27 -5.43
C THR A 61 6.00 10.78 -5.71
N TRP A 62 4.81 10.23 -5.50
CA TRP A 62 4.46 8.87 -5.93
C TRP A 62 3.72 8.93 -7.25
N ARG A 63 4.21 8.18 -8.23
CA ARG A 63 3.65 8.16 -9.59
C ARG A 63 3.46 6.72 -10.05
N ILE A 64 2.35 6.49 -10.75
CA ILE A 64 2.13 5.29 -11.55
C ILE A 64 1.96 5.68 -13.02
N ASP A 65 2.75 5.05 -13.87
CA ASP A 65 2.57 5.06 -15.32
C ASP A 65 1.81 3.79 -15.68
N TRP A 66 0.51 3.93 -15.97
CA TRP A 66 -0.42 2.83 -16.22
C TRP A 66 -0.82 2.79 -17.69
N THR A 67 -0.47 1.69 -18.35
CA THR A 67 -0.74 1.45 -19.78
C THR A 67 -1.53 0.16 -19.98
N SER A 68 -1.95 -0.10 -21.23
CA SER A 68 -2.58 -1.37 -21.61
C SER A 68 -1.61 -2.56 -21.67
N THR A 69 -0.33 -2.37 -21.36
CA THR A 69 0.71 -3.42 -21.43
C THR A 69 1.49 -3.63 -20.15
N SER A 70 1.58 -2.60 -19.31
CA SER A 70 2.36 -2.63 -18.07
C SER A 70 1.99 -1.49 -17.13
N MET A 71 2.41 -1.63 -15.87
CA MET A 71 2.40 -0.56 -14.87
C MET A 71 3.79 -0.34 -14.30
N LEU A 72 4.24 0.90 -14.27
CA LEU A 72 5.52 1.30 -13.70
C LEU A 72 5.27 2.25 -12.52
N PHE A 73 5.87 1.97 -11.37
CA PHE A 73 5.70 2.72 -10.15
C PHE A 73 6.99 3.46 -9.81
N TYR A 74 6.86 4.71 -9.39
CA TYR A 74 7.96 5.60 -9.10
C TYR A 74 7.79 6.28 -7.74
N VAL A 75 8.93 6.53 -7.08
CA VAL A 75 9.05 7.39 -5.91
C VAL A 75 10.16 8.40 -6.20
N ASP A 76 9.84 9.69 -6.20
CA ASP A 76 10.78 10.78 -6.51
C ASP A 76 11.56 10.53 -7.81
N ASP A 77 10.83 10.21 -8.88
CA ASP A 77 11.32 9.85 -10.21
C ASP A 77 12.17 8.56 -10.30
N ALA A 78 12.44 7.88 -9.18
CA ALA A 78 13.09 6.58 -9.18
C ALA A 78 12.08 5.44 -9.40
N LEU A 79 12.31 4.60 -10.42
CA LEU A 79 11.50 3.42 -10.69
C LEU A 79 11.68 2.38 -9.57
N VAL A 80 10.59 2.01 -8.89
CA VAL A 80 10.60 1.07 -7.75
C VAL A 80 9.90 -0.25 -8.04
N MET A 81 9.02 -0.30 -9.03
CA MET A 81 8.32 -1.53 -9.43
C MET A 81 7.91 -1.46 -10.91
N THR A 82 8.04 -2.59 -11.61
CA THR A 82 7.48 -2.79 -12.95
C THR A 82 6.63 -4.04 -12.92
N VAL A 83 5.38 -3.94 -13.37
CA VAL A 83 4.48 -5.08 -13.53
C VAL A 83 4.10 -5.23 -14.99
N ASP A 84 4.52 -6.35 -15.57
CA ASP A 84 4.07 -6.84 -16.88
C ASP A 84 3.71 -8.34 -16.70
N PRO A 85 2.43 -8.73 -16.85
CA PRO A 85 2.01 -10.13 -16.67
C PRO A 85 2.38 -11.03 -17.87
N GLY A 86 3.08 -10.50 -18.88
CA GLY A 86 3.40 -11.20 -20.12
C GLY A 86 2.20 -11.24 -21.07
N SER A 87 1.41 -12.31 -20.99
CA SER A 87 0.22 -12.51 -21.83
C SER A 87 -1.05 -11.93 -21.19
N SER A 88 -1.31 -12.29 -19.93
CA SER A 88 -2.45 -11.83 -19.13
C SER A 88 -2.19 -12.10 -17.65
N PHE A 89 -2.86 -11.38 -16.75
CA PHE A 89 -2.80 -11.74 -15.32
C PHE A 89 -3.33 -13.15 -15.04
N TRP A 90 -4.25 -13.67 -15.84
CA TRP A 90 -4.72 -15.05 -15.67
C TRP A 90 -3.59 -16.06 -15.90
N ASP A 91 -2.86 -15.93 -16.99
CA ASP A 91 -1.71 -16.79 -17.27
C ASP A 91 -0.61 -16.58 -16.22
N TYR A 92 -0.41 -15.33 -15.78
CA TYR A 92 0.56 -14.99 -14.75
C TYR A 92 0.25 -15.66 -13.40
N SER A 93 -1.02 -15.92 -13.09
CA SER A 93 -1.42 -16.64 -11.87
C SER A 93 -0.96 -18.11 -11.82
N GLY A 94 -0.75 -18.73 -12.99
CA GLY A 94 -0.46 -20.15 -13.09
C GLY A 94 -1.60 -21.10 -12.69
N LEU A 95 -2.82 -20.60 -12.50
CA LEU A 95 -3.98 -21.41 -12.07
C LEU A 95 -4.47 -22.39 -13.15
N GLY A 96 -4.26 -22.08 -14.43
CA GLY A 96 -4.73 -22.90 -15.55
C GLY A 96 -6.25 -23.13 -15.53
N ASP A 97 -6.68 -24.32 -15.93
CA ASP A 97 -8.10 -24.68 -16.05
C ASP A 97 -8.74 -25.15 -14.73
N GLN A 98 -8.02 -25.06 -13.61
CA GLN A 98 -8.54 -25.47 -12.31
C GLN A 98 -9.67 -24.54 -11.81
N TYR A 99 -9.67 -23.30 -12.27
CA TYR A 99 -10.61 -22.26 -11.87
C TYR A 99 -11.17 -21.57 -13.11
N ASP A 100 -12.39 -21.03 -12.99
CA ASP A 100 -12.95 -20.20 -14.06
C ASP A 100 -12.23 -18.84 -14.09
N ASN A 101 -11.75 -18.46 -15.28
CA ASN A 101 -11.12 -17.16 -15.49
C ASN A 101 -12.18 -16.04 -15.48
N PRO A 102 -12.18 -15.12 -14.50
CA PRO A 102 -13.14 -14.03 -14.46
C PRO A 102 -12.85 -12.91 -15.47
N TRP A 103 -11.66 -12.92 -16.09
CA TRP A 103 -11.16 -11.85 -16.96
C TRP A 103 -11.15 -12.23 -18.45
N VAL A 104 -11.90 -13.28 -18.84
CA VAL A 104 -11.98 -13.75 -20.24
C VAL A 104 -12.39 -12.69 -21.26
N ALA A 105 -13.11 -11.65 -20.82
CA ALA A 105 -13.57 -10.55 -21.66
C ALA A 105 -12.69 -9.29 -21.57
N GLY A 106 -11.71 -9.29 -20.67
CA GLY A 106 -10.78 -8.18 -20.46
C GLY A 106 -9.57 -8.25 -21.37
N ASP A 107 -8.72 -7.22 -21.29
CA ASP A 107 -7.44 -7.19 -22.00
C ASP A 107 -6.28 -7.81 -21.19
N LYS A 108 -5.06 -7.70 -21.70
CA LYS A 108 -3.82 -8.19 -21.05
C LYS A 108 -3.72 -7.76 -19.58
N MET A 109 -4.15 -6.55 -19.26
CA MET A 109 -4.02 -5.94 -17.94
C MET A 109 -5.23 -6.18 -17.05
N ALA A 110 -6.29 -6.87 -17.49
CA ALA A 110 -7.43 -7.21 -16.65
C ALA A 110 -6.97 -7.93 -15.36
N PRO A 111 -7.45 -7.52 -14.16
CA PRO A 111 -8.60 -6.66 -13.90
C PRO A 111 -8.33 -5.15 -13.93
N PHE A 112 -7.11 -4.74 -14.25
CA PHE A 112 -6.67 -3.34 -14.30
C PHE A 112 -6.89 -2.67 -15.67
N ASP A 113 -7.89 -3.12 -16.41
CA ASP A 113 -8.30 -2.59 -17.71
C ASP A 113 -9.62 -1.79 -17.63
N GLN A 114 -10.06 -1.51 -16.40
CA GLN A 114 -11.27 -0.76 -16.08
C GLN A 114 -10.97 0.52 -15.31
N LYS A 115 -12.00 1.35 -15.07
CA LYS A 115 -11.85 2.58 -14.28
C LYS A 115 -11.75 2.26 -12.79
N PHE A 116 -10.83 2.93 -12.11
CA PHE A 116 -10.65 2.88 -10.65
C PHE A 116 -11.07 4.20 -9.99
N TYR A 117 -11.32 4.14 -8.69
CA TYR A 117 -11.50 5.31 -7.84
C TYR A 117 -10.23 5.55 -7.02
N PHE A 118 -9.90 6.82 -6.77
CA PHE A 118 -8.85 7.16 -5.82
C PHE A 118 -9.35 7.00 -4.39
N ILE A 119 -8.49 6.43 -3.54
CA ILE A 119 -8.67 6.39 -2.09
C ILE A 119 -7.43 7.04 -1.49
N LEU A 120 -7.64 8.06 -0.66
CA LEU A 120 -6.62 8.59 0.23
C LEU A 120 -7.14 8.37 1.65
N ASN A 121 -6.36 7.69 2.47
CA ASN A 121 -6.74 7.38 3.84
C ASN A 121 -5.54 7.41 4.77
N LEU A 122 -5.82 7.67 6.04
CA LEU A 122 -4.90 7.48 7.14
C LEU A 122 -5.54 6.47 8.09
N ALA A 123 -5.02 5.24 8.10
CA ALA A 123 -5.50 4.16 8.94
C ALA A 123 -4.62 4.00 10.18
N VAL A 124 -5.20 3.48 11.26
CA VAL A 124 -4.50 3.21 12.52
C VAL A 124 -4.83 1.80 12.99
N GLY A 125 -3.82 1.07 13.45
CA GLY A 125 -3.97 -0.31 13.89
C GLY A 125 -3.85 -1.33 12.77
N GLY A 126 -4.70 -2.37 12.82
CA GLY A 126 -4.74 -3.47 11.85
C GLY A 126 -4.29 -4.80 12.45
N THR A 127 -4.98 -5.88 12.07
CA THR A 127 -4.70 -7.26 12.53
C THR A 127 -4.23 -8.19 11.41
N ASN A 128 -4.07 -7.66 10.19
CA ASN A 128 -3.65 -8.41 9.00
C ASN A 128 -2.14 -8.70 8.93
N GLY A 129 -1.38 -8.38 9.99
CA GLY A 129 0.07 -8.53 10.01
C GLY A 129 0.85 -7.31 9.48
N PHE A 130 0.18 -6.25 9.02
CA PHE A 130 0.86 -5.03 8.56
C PHE A 130 1.77 -4.43 9.64
N PHE A 131 1.32 -4.48 10.90
CA PHE A 131 2.18 -4.38 12.07
C PHE A 131 2.35 -5.78 12.69
N PRO A 132 3.50 -6.44 12.55
CA PRO A 132 3.71 -7.77 13.12
C PRO A 132 3.70 -7.71 14.66
N ASP A 133 3.28 -8.79 15.32
CA ASP A 133 3.26 -8.86 16.79
C ASP A 133 4.68 -8.85 17.39
N GLU A 134 5.67 -9.30 16.62
CA GLU A 134 7.08 -9.38 17.00
C GLU A 134 7.83 -8.04 16.80
N VAL A 135 7.14 -6.98 16.38
CA VAL A 135 7.79 -5.69 16.12
C VAL A 135 8.38 -5.15 17.42
N THR A 136 9.66 -4.82 17.39
CA THR A 136 10.29 -4.10 18.49
C THR A 136 9.96 -2.61 18.32
N ALA A 137 9.07 -2.11 19.17
CA ALA A 137 8.66 -0.71 19.19
C ALA A 137 8.74 -0.13 20.60
N ASP A 138 8.99 1.18 20.69
CA ASP A 138 8.94 1.93 21.94
C ASP A 138 8.02 3.16 21.78
N PRO A 139 6.85 3.18 22.42
CA PRO A 139 6.26 2.13 23.26
C PRO A 139 5.88 0.87 22.46
N PRO A 140 5.74 -0.31 23.12
CA PRO A 140 5.37 -1.54 22.43
C PRO A 140 3.97 -1.46 21.81
N LYS A 141 3.76 -2.22 20.73
CA LYS A 141 2.46 -2.36 20.08
C LYS A 141 1.38 -2.81 21.09
N PRO A 142 0.29 -2.05 21.29
CA PRO A 142 -0.66 -2.32 22.39
C PRO A 142 -1.71 -3.41 22.09
N TRP A 143 -1.75 -3.98 20.89
CA TRP A 143 -2.69 -5.05 20.51
C TRP A 143 -1.98 -6.23 19.84
N ALA A 144 -2.53 -7.43 19.98
CA ALA A 144 -2.10 -8.61 19.21
C ALA A 144 -2.95 -8.77 17.94
N ASN A 145 -2.36 -9.26 16.85
CA ASN A 145 -3.08 -9.52 15.60
C ASN A 145 -4.17 -10.60 15.74
N THR A 146 -4.07 -11.45 16.77
CA THR A 146 -5.06 -12.50 17.08
C THR A 146 -6.09 -12.07 18.13
N SER A 147 -5.99 -10.86 18.69
CA SER A 147 -6.92 -10.42 19.74
C SER A 147 -8.32 -10.19 19.16
N PRO A 148 -9.38 -10.82 19.73
CA PRO A 148 -10.76 -10.51 19.35
C PRO A 148 -11.20 -9.11 19.83
N GLN A 149 -10.38 -8.44 20.63
CA GLN A 149 -10.62 -7.12 21.20
C GLN A 149 -9.54 -6.11 20.79
N ALA A 150 -8.82 -6.35 19.68
CA ALA A 150 -7.69 -5.53 19.24
C ALA A 150 -7.99 -4.02 19.21
N PHE A 151 -9.21 -3.60 18.84
CA PHE A 151 -9.63 -2.20 18.89
C PHE A 151 -9.70 -1.63 20.32
N LEU A 152 -10.18 -2.41 21.28
CA LEU A 152 -10.22 -2.03 22.69
C LEU A 152 -8.81 -1.99 23.28
N ASP A 153 -7.98 -2.97 22.94
CA ASP A 153 -6.58 -3.04 23.38
C ASP A 153 -5.80 -1.81 22.87
N PHE A 154 -5.94 -1.49 21.58
CA PHE A 154 -5.40 -0.26 20.98
C PHE A 154 -5.88 0.99 21.73
N TRP A 155 -7.19 1.11 21.97
CA TRP A 155 -7.76 2.27 22.68
C TRP A 155 -7.26 2.39 24.12
N ASN A 156 -7.12 1.28 24.84
CA ASN A 156 -6.64 1.27 26.21
C ASN A 156 -5.16 1.66 26.30
N GLY A 157 -4.36 1.34 25.27
CA GLY A 157 -2.96 1.76 25.13
C GLY A 157 -2.75 3.23 24.75
N ARG A 158 -3.82 4.03 24.60
CA ARG A 158 -3.70 5.44 24.16
C ARG A 158 -2.83 6.34 25.02
N GLY A 159 -2.64 6.01 26.30
CA GLY A 159 -1.70 6.74 27.15
C GLY A 159 -0.27 6.71 26.61
N ASP A 160 0.09 5.65 25.90
CA ASP A 160 1.44 5.45 25.37
C ASP A 160 1.60 6.03 23.96
N TRP A 161 0.62 5.82 23.06
CA TRP A 161 0.73 6.27 21.66
C TRP A 161 0.18 7.67 21.38
N LEU A 162 -0.85 8.15 22.10
CA LEU A 162 -1.45 9.46 21.81
C LEU A 162 -0.47 10.63 21.90
N PRO A 163 0.45 10.68 22.90
CA PRO A 163 1.44 11.76 22.98
C PRO A 163 2.35 11.85 21.74
N SER A 164 2.59 10.74 21.04
CA SER A 164 3.39 10.75 19.80
C SER A 164 2.71 11.52 18.66
N TRP A 165 1.37 11.58 18.64
CA TRP A 165 0.63 12.36 17.66
C TRP A 165 0.51 13.84 18.04
N GLU A 166 0.64 14.14 19.33
CA GLU A 166 0.61 15.52 19.81
C GLU A 166 1.95 16.24 19.60
N GLN A 167 3.05 15.50 19.56
CA GLN A 167 4.42 16.04 19.40
C GLN A 167 4.74 17.19 20.37
N GLY A 168 4.18 17.13 21.59
CA GLY A 168 4.38 18.16 22.62
C GLY A 168 3.53 19.42 22.46
N GLU A 169 2.62 19.49 21.49
CA GLU A 169 1.76 20.66 21.26
C GLU A 169 0.53 20.73 22.18
N GLY A 170 0.28 19.70 22.99
CA GLY A 170 -0.91 19.60 23.86
C GLY A 170 -2.23 19.45 23.09
N ARG A 171 -2.14 19.12 21.80
CA ARG A 171 -3.21 18.79 20.85
C ARG A 171 -2.60 17.94 19.74
N ILE A 172 -3.41 17.27 18.92
CA ILE A 172 -2.91 16.58 17.72
C ILE A 172 -2.17 17.58 16.83
N SER A 173 -0.92 17.25 16.50
CA SER A 173 -0.05 18.05 15.65
C SER A 173 -0.44 17.90 14.18
N GLU A 174 -0.27 18.96 13.39
CA GLU A 174 -0.40 18.88 11.93
C GLU A 174 0.66 17.94 11.31
N ASN A 175 1.77 17.73 12.01
CA ASN A 175 2.81 16.78 11.60
C ASN A 175 2.38 15.31 11.76
N ALA A 176 1.25 15.03 12.43
CA ALA A 176 0.67 13.69 12.51
C ALA A 176 -0.39 13.44 11.43
N ALA A 177 -0.72 14.45 10.61
CA ALA A 177 -1.71 14.33 9.55
C ALA A 177 -1.12 13.71 8.28
N LEU A 178 -1.95 13.00 7.52
CA LEU A 178 -1.66 12.74 6.11
C LEU A 178 -1.82 14.06 5.35
N GLN A 179 -0.70 14.61 4.88
CA GLN A 179 -0.68 15.84 4.09
C GLN A 179 -0.56 15.52 2.61
N VAL A 180 -1.42 16.12 1.80
CA VAL A 180 -1.44 15.95 0.35
C VAL A 180 -1.42 17.32 -0.30
N ASP A 181 -0.32 17.63 -0.99
CA ASP A 181 -0.18 18.89 -1.73
C ASP A 181 -1.04 18.86 -3.02
N TYR A 182 -0.92 17.81 -3.81
CA TYR A 182 -1.72 17.64 -5.02
C TYR A 182 -1.97 16.19 -5.39
N VAL A 183 -3.05 15.98 -6.13
CA VAL A 183 -3.28 14.78 -6.95
C VAL A 183 -3.45 15.25 -8.39
N LYS A 184 -2.69 14.67 -9.30
CA LYS A 184 -2.75 14.98 -10.72
C LYS A 184 -2.92 13.71 -11.51
N VAL A 185 -3.75 13.77 -12.54
CA VAL A 185 -4.07 12.65 -13.42
C VAL A 185 -3.96 13.15 -14.84
N TRP A 186 -3.23 12.39 -15.64
CA TRP A 186 -3.03 12.67 -17.05
C TRP A 186 -3.45 11.46 -17.86
N LYS A 187 -3.73 11.71 -19.14
CA LYS A 187 -3.91 10.66 -20.14
C LYS A 187 -2.70 10.71 -21.06
N MET A 188 -2.02 9.58 -21.21
CA MET A 188 -0.93 9.45 -22.17
C MET A 188 -1.47 9.58 -23.59
N GLU A 189 -0.81 10.37 -24.43
CA GLU A 189 -1.12 10.44 -25.87
C GLU A 189 -0.33 9.40 -26.67
N SER A 190 0.80 8.94 -26.13
CA SER A 190 1.62 7.83 -26.63
C SER A 190 2.43 7.17 -25.50
N ILE A 191 2.83 5.90 -25.66
CA ILE A 191 3.67 5.17 -24.69
C ILE A 191 5.10 5.75 -24.58
N GLU A 192 5.52 6.59 -25.53
CA GLU A 192 6.85 7.21 -25.58
C GLU A 192 6.95 8.58 -24.86
N GLN A 193 5.88 9.05 -24.21
CA GLN A 193 5.84 10.33 -23.48
C GLN A 193 6.28 10.20 -22.02
#